data_AF-A0A7S0FA16-F1
#
_entry.id   AF-A0A7S0FA16-F1
#
_cell.length_a   1.000
_cell.length_b   1.000
_cell.length_c   1.000
_cell.angle_alpha   90.00
_cell.angle_beta   90.00
_cell.angle_gamma   90.00
#
_symmetry.space_group_name_H-M   'P 1'
#
loop_
_entity.id
_entity.type
_entity.pdbx_description
1 polymer ?
#
loop_
_entity_poly.entity_id
_entity_poly.type
_entity_poly.pdbx_seq_one_letter_code
_entity_poly.pdbx_strand_id
1 'polypeptide(L)'
;VSWEIFDDLLFMDLSENHVKLLGDAALYHLLEPSQRQQSRLAVLLIKEGGPAEEALGLHQGSDLAIVDSVNGHSVASLSELRKHFVPEAAQGNRSGSRASQ
;
A
#
# COMPACT_ATOMS: atom_id res chain seq x y z
N VAL A 1 -1.06 7.10 -13.28
CA VAL A 1 -0.97 7.20 -11.81
C VAL A 1 -2.10 6.34 -11.28
N SER A 2 -1.78 5.18 -10.71
CA SER A 2 -2.78 4.25 -10.18
C SER A 2 -2.68 4.29 -8.66
N TRP A 3 -3.81 4.47 -7.99
CA TRP A 3 -3.92 4.45 -6.54
C TRP A 3 -5.13 3.63 -6.13
N GLU A 4 -5.09 3.08 -4.93
CA GLU A 4 -6.19 2.34 -4.32
C GLU A 4 -6.41 2.81 -2.90
N ILE A 5 -7.67 2.94 -2.52
CA ILE A 5 -8.06 3.32 -1.16
C ILE A 5 -8.66 2.10 -0.48
N PHE A 6 -8.15 1.77 0.70
CA PHE A 6 -8.69 0.78 1.60
C PHE A 6 -9.00 1.46 2.92
N ASP A 7 -10.28 1.70 3.16
CA ASP A 7 -10.79 2.44 4.33
C ASP A 7 -10.13 3.81 4.51
N ASP A 8 -9.24 3.94 5.49
CA ASP A 8 -8.49 5.13 5.87
C ASP A 8 -7.09 5.22 5.23
N LEU A 9 -6.70 4.25 4.41
CA LEU A 9 -5.39 4.17 3.75
C LEU A 9 -5.48 4.32 2.24
N LEU A 10 -4.54 5.10 1.69
CA LEU A 10 -4.32 5.22 0.25
C LEU A 10 -2.99 4.59 -0.11
N PHE A 11 -3.03 3.58 -0.97
CA PHE A 11 -1.89 2.89 -1.52
C PHE A 11 -1.60 3.37 -2.94
N MET A 12 -0.32 3.51 -3.27
CA MET A 12 0.09 3.87 -4.63
C MET A 12 1.45 3.29 -4.99
N ASP A 13 1.65 3.04 -6.28
CA ASP A 13 2.97 2.73 -6.82
C ASP A 13 3.80 4.02 -6.87
N LEU A 14 4.79 4.13 -5.99
CA LEU A 14 5.77 5.20 -6.05
C LEU A 14 6.60 5.04 -7.32
N SER A 15 6.57 6.09 -8.12
CA SER A 15 7.48 6.30 -9.24
C SER A 15 7.94 7.75 -9.22
N GLU A 16 8.99 8.07 -9.96
CA GLU A 16 9.59 9.40 -9.99
C GLU A 16 8.56 10.52 -10.32
N ASN A 17 7.53 10.20 -11.11
CA ASN A 17 6.45 11.12 -11.45
C ASN A 17 5.53 11.43 -10.26
N HIS A 18 5.33 10.49 -9.33
CA HIS A 18 4.50 10.70 -8.14
C HIS A 18 5.21 11.57 -7.10
N VAL A 19 6.52 11.38 -6.93
CA VAL A 19 7.34 12.24 -6.06
C VAL A 19 7.33 13.69 -6.55
N LYS A 20 7.39 13.91 -7.87
CA LYS A 20 7.25 15.24 -8.47
C LYS A 20 5.86 15.86 -8.25
N LEU A 21 4.80 15.05 -8.27
CA LEU A 21 3.41 15.49 -8.07
C LEU A 21 3.11 15.86 -6.61
N LEU A 22 3.67 15.11 -5.65
CA LEU A 22 3.48 15.36 -4.22
C LEU A 22 4.30 16.57 -3.72
N GLY A 23 5.26 17.05 -4.51
CA GLY A 23 5.99 18.30 -4.24
C GLY A 23 6.90 18.25 -3.01
N ASP A 24 7.02 17.09 -2.38
CA ASP A 24 7.66 16.95 -1.09
C ASP A 24 9.09 16.44 -1.24
N ALA A 25 10.04 17.30 -0.86
CA ALA A 25 11.46 16.99 -0.86
C ALA A 25 11.79 15.80 0.06
N ALA A 26 10.97 15.56 1.10
CA ALA A 26 11.16 14.46 2.02
C ALA A 26 11.06 13.08 1.35
N LEU A 27 10.24 12.98 0.29
CA LEU A 27 10.03 11.75 -0.47
C LEU A 27 11.24 11.38 -1.35
N TYR A 28 12.10 12.35 -1.68
CA TYR A 28 13.34 12.05 -2.41
C TYR A 28 14.34 11.25 -1.57
N HIS A 29 14.28 11.35 -0.24
CA HIS A 29 15.14 10.56 0.65
C HIS A 29 14.71 9.08 0.70
N LEU A 30 13.41 8.81 0.49
CA LEU A 30 12.87 7.45 0.39
C LEU A 30 13.28 6.76 -0.93
N LEU A 31 13.75 7.53 -1.91
CA LEU A 31 14.27 7.04 -3.18
C LEU A 31 15.78 7.31 -3.27
N GLU A 32 16.59 6.49 -2.59
CA GLU A 32 18.02 6.43 -2.86
C GLU A 32 18.27 6.34 -4.39
N PRO A 33 19.34 6.95 -4.93
CA PRO A 33 19.58 6.98 -6.38
C PRO A 33 19.52 5.62 -7.07
N SER A 34 19.98 4.57 -6.38
CA SER A 34 19.93 3.17 -6.81
C SER A 34 18.52 2.55 -6.79
N GLN A 35 17.62 3.11 -5.99
CA GLN A 35 16.26 2.63 -5.77
C GLN A 35 15.21 3.40 -6.58
N ARG A 36 15.55 4.58 -7.14
CA ARG A 36 14.66 5.37 -8.01
C ARG A 36 14.10 4.62 -9.22
N GLN A 37 14.78 3.57 -9.68
CA GLN A 37 14.33 2.74 -10.80
C GLN A 37 13.45 1.55 -10.38
N GLN A 38 13.32 1.30 -9.07
CA GLN A 38 12.49 0.23 -8.54
C GLN A 38 11.14 0.81 -8.11
N SER A 39 10.04 0.31 -8.70
CA SER A 39 8.71 0.60 -8.18
C SER A 39 8.64 0.16 -6.72
N ARG A 40 8.13 1.05 -5.88
CA ARG A 40 7.88 0.80 -4.45
C ARG A 40 6.41 1.00 -4.19
N LEU A 41 5.85 0.22 -3.28
CA LEU A 41 4.50 0.45 -2.81
C LEU A 41 4.56 1.46 -1.66
N ALA A 42 3.80 2.54 -1.76
CA ALA A 42 3.62 3.52 -0.71
C ALA A 42 2.23 3.43 -0.11
N VAL A 43 2.11 3.85 1.15
CA VAL A 43 0.85 4.06 1.84
C VAL A 43 0.83 5.44 2.50
N LEU A 44 -0.33 6.08 2.45
CA LEU A 44 -0.65 7.36 3.06
C LEU A 44 -1.92 7.21 3.89
N LEU A 45 -1.97 7.87 5.05
CA LEU A 45 -3.22 8.01 5.79
C LEU A 45 -4.06 9.13 5.18
N ILE A 46 -5.31 8.83 4.83
CA ILE A 46 -6.25 9.82 4.28
C ILE A 46 -7.30 10.29 5.30
N LYS A 47 -7.40 9.64 6.46
CA LYS A 47 -8.35 9.99 7.52
C LYS A 47 -7.75 9.71 8.91
N GLU A 48 -7.75 10.73 9.77
CA GLU A 48 -7.31 10.63 11.17
C GLU A 48 -8.38 10.01 12.09
N GLY A 49 -7.94 9.57 13.27
CA GLY A 49 -8.74 8.95 14.31
C GLY A 49 -9.20 7.54 13.96
N GLY A 50 -8.59 6.94 12.95
CA GLY A 50 -8.91 5.62 12.43
C GLY A 50 -8.03 4.51 13.03
N PRO A 51 -8.46 3.24 12.95
CA PRO A 51 -7.65 2.11 13.38
C PRO A 51 -6.28 2.04 12.68
N ALA A 52 -6.16 2.53 11.44
CA ALA A 52 -4.87 2.48 10.74
C ALA A 52 -3.87 3.54 11.24
N GLU A 53 -4.34 4.69 11.73
CA GLU A 53 -3.47 5.66 12.41
C GLU A 53 -2.81 5.02 13.64
N GLU A 54 -3.60 4.34 14.48
CA GLU A 54 -3.09 3.67 15.67
C GLU A 54 -2.17 2.49 15.33
N ALA A 55 -2.54 1.68 14.32
CA ALA A 55 -1.80 0.48 13.96
C ALA A 55 -0.49 0.77 13.22
N LEU A 56 -0.44 1.82 12.40
CA LEU A 56 0.71 2.15 11.56
C LEU A 56 1.51 3.34 12.08
N GLY A 57 0.97 4.12 13.02
CA GLY A 57 1.60 5.33 13.54
C GLY A 57 1.78 6.42 12.49
N LEU A 58 0.90 6.46 11.48
CA LEU A 58 0.93 7.46 10.40
C LEU A 58 0.00 8.62 10.72
N HIS A 59 0.40 9.84 10.40
CA HIS A 59 -0.43 11.03 10.49
C HIS A 59 -0.89 11.53 9.11
N GLN A 60 -2.11 12.08 9.05
CA GLN A 60 -2.73 12.46 7.78
C GLN A 60 -1.93 13.57 7.09
N GLY A 61 -1.72 13.41 5.78
CA GLY A 61 -1.10 14.42 4.92
C GLY A 61 0.37 14.73 5.22
N SER A 62 0.97 14.05 6.20
CA SER A 62 2.35 14.29 6.66
C SER A 62 3.23 13.06 6.44
N ASP A 63 2.66 11.86 6.64
CA ASP A 63 3.44 10.64 6.67
C ASP A 63 3.13 9.74 5.47
N LEU A 64 4.13 9.63 4.59
CA LEU A 64 4.18 8.58 3.58
C LEU A 64 5.08 7.46 4.07
N ALA A 65 4.58 6.23 4.10
CA ALA A 65 5.35 5.05 4.45
C ALA A 65 5.53 4.13 3.24
N ILE A 66 6.70 3.48 3.18
CA ILE A 66 6.97 2.41 2.22
C ILE A 66 6.45 1.09 2.79
N VAL A 67 5.72 0.35 1.97
CA VAL A 67 5.21 -0.98 2.32
C VAL A 67 6.13 -2.01 1.71
N ASP A 68 6.99 -2.62 2.52
CA ASP A 68 7.95 -3.65 2.06
C ASP A 68 7.34 -5.06 2.04
N SER A 69 6.35 -5.32 2.90
CA SER A 69 5.67 -6.62 2.99
C SER A 69 4.24 -6.51 3.51
N VAL A 70 3.40 -7.46 3.11
CA VAL A 70 2.03 -7.66 3.60
C VAL A 70 1.78 -9.14 3.81
N ASN A 71 1.22 -9.51 4.98
CA ASN A 71 0.94 -10.91 5.35
C ASN A 71 2.16 -11.84 5.17
N GLY A 72 3.39 -11.35 5.41
CA GLY A 72 4.62 -12.12 5.25
C GLY A 72 5.16 -12.21 3.81
N HIS A 73 4.47 -11.62 2.83
CA HIS A 73 4.92 -11.56 1.44
C HIS A 73 5.54 -10.21 1.13
N SER A 74 6.70 -10.20 0.47
CA SER A 74 7.26 -8.94 -0.03
C SER A 74 6.37 -8.37 -1.14
N VAL A 75 6.16 -7.05 -1.10
CA VAL A 75 5.38 -6.32 -2.10
C VAL A 75 6.14 -5.09 -2.57
N ALA A 76 6.13 -4.84 -3.87
CA ALA A 76 6.74 -3.67 -4.50
C ALA A 76 5.75 -2.90 -5.39
N SER A 77 4.52 -3.40 -5.52
CA SER A 77 3.47 -2.79 -6.34
C SER A 77 2.05 -3.07 -5.82
N LEU A 78 1.09 -2.27 -6.28
CA LEU A 78 -0.34 -2.48 -6.07
C LEU A 78 -0.81 -3.85 -6.60
N SER A 79 -0.21 -4.35 -7.68
CA SER A 79 -0.56 -5.67 -8.21
C SER A 79 -0.20 -6.78 -7.24
N GLU A 80 0.96 -6.67 -6.58
CA GLU A 80 1.40 -7.63 -5.57
C GLU A 80 0.63 -7.45 -4.26
N LEU A 81 0.37 -6.21 -3.86
CA LEU A 81 -0.53 -5.90 -2.75
C LEU A 81 -1.84 -6.66 -2.93
N ARG A 82 -2.55 -6.48 -4.05
CA ARG A 82 -3.85 -7.13 -4.30
C ARG A 82 -3.82 -8.66 -4.16
N LYS A 83 -2.71 -9.31 -4.51
CA LYS A 83 -2.57 -10.77 -4.41
C LYS A 83 -2.50 -11.22 -2.95
N HIS A 84 -1.86 -10.44 -2.10
CA HIS A 84 -1.51 -10.84 -0.73
C HIS A 84 -2.29 -10.09 0.36
N PHE A 85 -2.99 -9.00 0.03
CA PHE A 85 -3.65 -8.12 0.99
C PHE A 85 -4.81 -8.79 1.72
N VAL A 86 -5.57 -9.63 1.00
CA VAL A 86 -6.59 -10.47 1.62
C VAL A 86 -5.93 -11.76 2.13
N PRO A 87 -5.98 -12.07 3.44
CA PRO A 87 -5.45 -13.32 3.97
C PRO A 87 -6.06 -14.53 3.23
N GLU A 88 -5.28 -15.58 2.95
CA GLU A 88 -5.77 -16.78 2.24
C GLU A 88 -7.04 -17.37 2.88
N ALA A 89 -7.14 -17.29 4.21
CA ALA A 89 -8.33 -17.71 4.98
C ALA A 89 -9.61 -16.92 4.62
N ALA A 90 -9.49 -15.67 4.18
CA ALA A 90 -10.59 -14.83 3.72
C ALA A 90 -10.82 -14.93 2.19
N GLN A 91 -9.84 -15.41 1.43
CA GLN A 91 -10.00 -15.72 0.00
C GLN A 91 -10.85 -17.01 -0.22
N GLY A 92 -10.95 -17.86 0.79
CA GLY A 92 -11.64 -19.15 0.80
C GLY A 92 -13.15 -19.14 1.07
N ASN A 93 -13.91 -18.16 0.57
CA ASN A 93 -15.39 -18.27 0.53
C ASN A 93 -16.02 -17.96 -0.84
N ARG A 94 -15.24 -18.00 -1.93
CA ARG A 94 -15.75 -17.94 -3.31
C ARG A 94 -15.62 -19.23 -4.11
N SER A 95 -15.35 -20.36 -3.46
CA SER A 95 -15.46 -21.70 -4.08
C SER A 95 -15.81 -22.74 -3.03
N GLY A 96 -17.09 -22.82 -2.69
CA GLY A 96 -17.57 -23.76 -1.67
C GLY A 96 -19.07 -23.84 -1.47
N SER A 97 -19.90 -23.37 -2.41
CA SER A 97 -21.35 -23.69 -2.39
C SER A 97 -21.63 -24.83 -3.35
N ARG A 98 -21.49 -26.03 -2.79
CA ARG A 98 -22.20 -27.29 -3.11
C ARG A 98 -22.23 -27.78 -4.56
N ALA A 99 -21.32 -28.72 -4.83
CA ALA A 99 -21.71 -29.92 -5.57
C ALA A 99 -22.68 -30.77 -4.70
N SER A 100 -23.78 -31.16 -5.33
CA SER A 100 -24.59 -32.39 -5.17
C SER A 100 -24.70 -33.08 -3.80
N GLN A 101 -25.92 -33.09 -3.25
CA GLN A 101 -26.74 -34.29 -2.99
C GLN A 101 -28.16 -33.90 -2.60
#